data_AF-A0A6H1Q3S7-F1
#
_entry.id   AF-A0A6H1Q3S7-F1
#
_cell.length_a   1.000
_cell.length_b   1.000
_cell.length_c   1.000
_cell.angle_alpha   90.00
_cell.angle_beta   90.00
_cell.angle_gamma   90.00
#
_symmetry.space_group_name_H-M   'P 1'
#
loop_
_entity.id
_entity.type
_entity.pdbx_description
1 polymer ?
#
loop_
_entity_poly.entity_id
_entity_poly.type
_entity_poly.pdbx_seq_one_letter_code
_entity_poly.pdbx_strand_id
1 'polypeptide(L)'
;MWFSAIKLALNAGTHIYKKKQETKMLMADAQMNHAQKMSKGDIEYSGKLLEARQADYKDEAILIILSLPIAILAYGVFSEDVEAMEKIKVFFEHFQQLPSWFTNLWILVVASVYGIKGTQIFKGKK
;
A
#
# COMPACT_ATOMS: atom_id res chain seq x y z
N MET A 1 35.99 36.87 10.02
CA MET A 1 34.64 36.27 9.95
C MET A 1 34.56 35.02 9.06
N TRP A 2 35.46 34.81 8.09
CA TRP A 2 35.46 33.61 7.24
C TRP A 2 36.16 32.37 7.86
N PHE A 3 37.26 32.55 8.60
CA PHE A 3 37.94 31.46 9.31
C PHE A 3 37.10 30.77 10.38
N SER A 4 36.18 31.49 11.05
CA SER A 4 35.27 30.92 12.05
C SER A 4 34.18 30.05 11.41
N ALA A 5 33.70 30.42 10.22
CA ALA A 5 32.71 29.65 9.48
C ALA A 5 33.29 28.33 8.94
N ILE A 6 34.54 28.35 8.46
CA ILE A 6 35.24 27.13 8.00
C ILE A 6 35.49 26.18 9.16
N LYS A 7 35.90 26.68 10.33
CA LYS A 7 36.10 25.86 11.54
C LYS A 7 34.79 25.24 12.05
N LEU A 8 33.68 25.97 11.96
CA LEU A 8 32.34 25.44 12.29
C LEU A 8 31.90 24.36 11.28
N ALA A 9 32.13 24.57 9.98
CA ALA A 9 31.81 23.59 8.93
C ALA A 9 32.65 22.31 9.03
N LEU A 10 33.95 22.42 9.36
CA LEU A 10 34.82 21.25 9.60
C LEU A 10 34.41 20.48 10.86
N ASN A 11 34.05 21.19 11.94
CA ASN A 11 33.55 20.56 13.17
C ASN A 11 32.17 19.90 12.96
N ALA A 12 31.28 20.52 12.18
CA ALA A 12 30.00 19.94 11.81
C ALA A 12 30.16 18.73 10.87
N GLY A 13 31.03 18.82 9.88
CA GLY A 13 31.31 17.72 8.93
C GLY A 13 31.92 16.50 9.62
N THR A 14 32.88 16.70 10.54
CA THR A 14 33.48 15.61 11.32
C THR A 14 32.48 14.99 12.30
N HIS A 15 31.60 15.79 12.92
CA HIS A 15 30.54 15.28 13.79
C HIS A 15 29.48 14.46 13.04
N ILE A 16 29.08 14.89 11.83
CA ILE A 16 28.16 14.14 10.97
C ILE A 16 28.78 12.81 10.52
N TYR A 17 30.06 12.81 10.14
CA TYR A 17 30.75 11.60 9.73
C TYR A 17 30.87 10.58 10.89
N LYS A 18 31.25 11.04 12.08
CA LYS A 18 31.30 10.21 13.30
C LYS A 18 29.92 9.62 13.62
N LYS A 19 28.85 10.44 13.60
CA LYS A 19 27.49 9.95 13.81
C LYS A 19 27.07 8.90 12.78
N LYS A 20 27.41 9.05 11.50
CA LYS A 20 27.07 8.06 10.48
C LYS A 20 27.78 6.72 10.69
N GLN A 21 29.02 6.74 11.18
CA GLN A 21 29.72 5.51 11.56
C GLN A 21 29.12 4.88 12.81
N GLU A 22 28.82 5.69 13.82
CA GLU A 22 28.15 5.24 15.05
C GLU A 22 26.78 4.61 14.76
N THR A 23 25.97 5.22 13.90
CA THR A 23 24.69 4.64 13.47
C THR A 23 24.87 3.29 12.77
N LYS A 24 25.90 3.12 11.95
CA LYS A 24 26.20 1.83 11.32
C LYS A 24 26.59 0.75 12.33
N MET A 25 27.39 1.11 13.33
CA MET A 25 27.75 0.19 14.42
C MET A 25 26.53 -0.20 15.23
N LEU A 26 25.69 0.76 15.62
CA LEU A 26 24.45 0.51 16.35
C LEU A 26 23.46 -0.35 15.55
N MET A 27 23.39 -0.16 14.23
CA MET A 27 22.57 -1.01 13.36
C MET A 27 23.12 -2.44 13.28
N ALA A 28 24.44 -2.60 13.15
CA ALA A 28 25.07 -3.92 13.15
C ALA A 28 24.85 -4.64 14.50
N ASP A 29 24.98 -3.93 15.62
CA ASP A 29 24.70 -4.47 16.95
C ASP A 29 23.22 -4.83 17.12
N ALA A 30 22.30 -3.99 16.61
CA ALA A 30 20.88 -4.30 16.63
C ALA A 30 20.55 -5.55 15.81
N GLN A 31 21.14 -5.71 14.62
CA GLN A 31 20.99 -6.89 13.78
C GLN A 31 21.56 -8.13 14.45
N MET A 32 22.75 -8.03 15.05
CA MET A 32 23.36 -9.12 15.80
C MET A 32 22.50 -9.53 17.00
N ASN A 33 22.01 -8.56 17.78
CA ASN A 33 21.14 -8.82 18.92
C ASN A 33 19.81 -9.43 18.51
N HIS A 34 19.24 -8.99 17.38
CA HIS A 34 18.04 -9.58 16.80
C HIS A 34 18.28 -11.03 16.37
N ALA A 35 19.38 -11.31 15.66
CA ALA A 35 19.76 -12.66 15.26
C ALA A 35 20.07 -13.57 16.45
N GLN A 36 20.74 -13.07 17.49
CA GLN A 36 20.99 -13.81 18.73
C GLN A 36 19.71 -14.15 19.46
N LYS A 37 18.77 -13.21 19.57
CA LYS A 37 17.45 -13.47 20.19
C LYS A 37 16.60 -14.44 19.36
N MET A 38 16.71 -14.40 18.03
CA MET A 38 16.07 -15.36 17.13
C MET A 38 16.66 -16.77 17.30
N SER A 39 17.98 -16.89 17.46
CA SER A 39 18.67 -18.17 17.73
C SER A 39 18.35 -18.74 19.12
N LYS A 40 18.22 -17.87 20.13
CA LYS A 40 17.81 -18.25 21.48
C LYS A 40 16.33 -18.62 21.60
N GLY A 41 15.52 -18.34 20.57
CA GLY A 41 14.08 -18.58 20.59
C GLY A 41 13.29 -17.55 21.42
N ASP A 42 13.92 -16.46 21.86
CA ASP A 42 13.28 -15.37 22.61
C ASP A 42 12.38 -14.49 21.71
N ILE A 43 12.54 -14.60 20.38
CA ILE A 43 11.67 -13.97 19.38
C ILE A 43 10.97 -15.09 18.63
N GLU A 44 9.64 -15.08 18.67
CA GLU A 44 8.81 -15.98 17.88
C GLU A 44 9.20 -15.84 16.40
N TYR A 45 9.63 -16.95 15.78
CA TYR A 45 10.06 -16.97 14.38
C TYR A 45 8.95 -16.35 13.54
N SER A 46 9.23 -15.17 12.99
CA SER A 46 8.28 -14.39 12.19
C SER A 46 8.12 -15.00 10.80
N GLY A 47 7.92 -16.33 10.70
CA GLY A 47 7.52 -17.02 9.47
C GLY A 47 6.23 -16.45 8.89
N LYS A 48 5.42 -15.77 9.73
CA LYS A 48 4.28 -14.96 9.32
C LYS A 48 4.63 -13.75 8.44
N LEU A 49 5.88 -13.26 8.42
CA LEU A 49 6.32 -12.20 7.50
C LEU A 49 6.65 -12.72 6.09
N LEU A 50 7.00 -14.00 5.94
CA LEU A 50 7.15 -14.64 4.63
C LEU A 50 5.81 -15.16 4.08
N GLU A 51 4.89 -15.58 4.96
CA GLU A 51 3.50 -15.90 4.58
C GLU A 51 2.68 -14.66 4.21
N ALA A 52 3.08 -13.46 4.66
CA ALA A 52 2.47 -12.19 4.26
C ALA A 52 2.69 -11.85 2.77
N ARG A 53 3.54 -12.60 2.03
CA ARG A 53 3.63 -12.50 0.56
C ARG A 53 2.44 -13.10 -0.18
N GLN A 54 1.48 -13.68 0.53
CA GLN A 54 0.14 -13.93 -0.01
C GLN A 54 -0.68 -12.64 -0.22
N ALA A 55 -0.11 -11.46 0.04
CA ALA A 55 -0.81 -10.18 -0.03
C ALA A 55 -1.12 -9.66 -1.46
N ASP A 56 -0.44 -10.12 -2.51
CA ASP A 56 -0.56 -9.44 -3.82
C ASP A 56 -1.72 -9.95 -4.68
N TYR A 57 -2.15 -11.21 -4.58
CA TYR A 57 -3.23 -11.72 -5.46
C TYR A 57 -4.57 -11.05 -5.21
N LYS A 58 -4.80 -10.58 -3.97
CA LYS A 58 -6.07 -9.92 -3.61
C LYS A 58 -6.13 -8.50 -4.15
N ASP A 59 -5.00 -7.79 -4.18
CA ASP A 59 -4.90 -6.45 -4.73
C ASP A 59 -5.11 -6.48 -6.26
N GLU A 60 -4.44 -7.40 -6.95
CA GLU A 60 -4.60 -7.61 -8.40
C GLU A 60 -6.03 -7.99 -8.79
N ALA A 61 -6.70 -8.83 -8.01
CA ALA A 61 -8.10 -9.19 -8.27
C ALA A 61 -9.05 -7.98 -8.17
N ILE A 62 -8.82 -7.09 -7.19
CA ILE A 62 -9.61 -5.86 -7.05
C ILE A 62 -9.29 -4.89 -8.20
N LEU A 63 -8.01 -4.75 -8.55
CA LEU A 63 -7.57 -3.92 -9.67
C LEU A 63 -8.20 -4.35 -11.00
N ILE A 64 -8.28 -5.65 -11.27
CA ILE A 64 -8.98 -6.20 -12.44
C ILE A 64 -10.47 -5.84 -12.40
N ILE A 65 -11.14 -6.02 -11.26
CA ILE A 65 -12.57 -5.73 -11.17
C ILE A 65 -12.87 -4.23 -11.31
N LEU A 66 -12.03 -3.37 -10.76
CA LEU A 66 -12.15 -1.92 -10.90
C LEU A 66 -11.84 -1.43 -12.31
N SER A 67 -10.93 -2.10 -13.02
CA SER A 67 -10.57 -1.74 -14.40
C SER A 67 -11.54 -2.31 -15.45
N LEU A 68 -12.28 -3.37 -15.15
CA LEU A 68 -13.23 -4.02 -16.07
C LEU A 68 -14.25 -3.04 -16.71
N PRO A 69 -14.95 -2.17 -15.94
CA PRO A 69 -15.86 -1.18 -16.54
C PRO A 69 -15.15 -0.20 -17.48
N ILE A 70 -13.92 0.20 -17.14
CA ILE A 70 -13.11 1.10 -17.97
C ILE A 70 -12.68 0.39 -19.26
N ALA A 71 -12.34 -0.90 -19.18
CA ALA A 71 -12.00 -1.72 -20.34
C ALA A 71 -13.20 -1.89 -21.29
N ILE A 72 -14.40 -2.08 -20.75
CA ILE A 72 -15.65 -2.13 -21.55
C ILE A 72 -15.90 -0.80 -22.26
N LEU A 73 -15.65 0.34 -21.61
CA LEU A 73 -15.73 1.65 -22.27
C LEU A 73 -14.69 1.82 -23.36
N ALA A 74 -13.45 1.43 -23.10
CA ALA A 74 -12.39 1.47 -24.10
C ALA A 74 -12.78 0.63 -25.32
N TYR A 75 -13.33 -0.57 -25.11
CA TYR A 75 -13.86 -1.41 -26.19
C TYR A 75 -14.96 -0.68 -26.99
N GLY A 76 -15.89 0.01 -26.33
CA GLY A 76 -16.92 0.81 -27.02
C GLY A 76 -16.37 1.99 -27.83
N VAL A 77 -15.27 2.60 -27.39
CA VAL A 77 -14.63 3.72 -28.11
C VAL A 77 -13.86 3.23 -29.35
N PHE A 78 -13.22 2.07 -29.26
CA PHE A 78 -12.49 1.47 -30.38
C PHE A 78 -13.36 0.62 -31.31
N SER A 79 -14.56 0.24 -30.88
CA SER A 79 -15.53 -0.45 -31.72
C SER A 79 -16.21 0.55 -32.65
N GLU A 80 -16.09 0.35 -33.96
CA GLU A 80 -16.81 1.12 -34.98
C GLU A 80 -18.30 0.70 -35.10
N ASP A 81 -18.79 -0.16 -34.18
CA ASP A 81 -20.14 -0.70 -34.18
C ASP A 81 -21.10 0.11 -33.29
N VAL A 82 -22.11 0.70 -33.93
CA VAL A 82 -23.17 1.50 -33.28
C VAL A 82 -23.97 0.66 -32.27
N GLU A 83 -24.17 -0.64 -32.54
CA GLU A 83 -24.91 -1.54 -31.65
C GLU A 83 -24.13 -1.84 -30.35
N ALA A 84 -22.80 -1.89 -30.42
CA ALA A 84 -21.95 -2.09 -29.26
C ALA A 84 -21.99 -0.89 -28.31
N MET A 85 -21.98 0.33 -28.85
CA MET A 85 -22.13 1.58 -28.08
C MET A 85 -23.46 1.63 -27.32
N GLU A 86 -24.55 1.19 -27.94
CA GLU A 86 -25.87 1.19 -27.30
C GLU A 86 -25.95 0.17 -26.15
N LYS A 87 -25.40 -1.03 -26.32
CA LYS A 87 -25.31 -2.04 -25.25
C LYS A 87 -24.46 -1.56 -24.07
N ILE A 88 -23.35 -0.89 -24.34
CA ILE A 88 -22.48 -0.30 -23.30
C ILE A 88 -23.25 0.78 -22.54
N LYS A 89 -23.96 1.66 -23.23
CA LYS A 89 -24.78 2.70 -22.60
C LYS A 89 -25.85 2.09 -21.68
N VAL A 90 -26.58 1.08 -22.14
CA VAL A 90 -27.59 0.36 -21.34
C VAL A 90 -26.96 -0.30 -20.10
N PHE A 91 -25.78 -0.92 -20.25
CA PHE A 91 -25.03 -1.50 -19.14
C PHE A 91 -24.71 -0.44 -18.08
N PHE A 92 -24.15 0.70 -18.48
CA PHE A 92 -23.80 1.77 -17.53
C PHE A 92 -25.01 2.42 -16.87
N GLU A 93 -26.13 2.53 -17.59
CA GLU A 93 -27.39 3.04 -17.05
C GLU A 93 -27.89 2.16 -15.90
N HIS A 94 -27.90 0.84 -16.09
CA HIS A 94 -28.29 -0.11 -15.03
C HIS A 94 -27.24 -0.19 -13.91
N PHE A 95 -25.95 -0.11 -14.25
CA PHE A 95 -24.86 -0.14 -13.29
C PHE A 95 -24.89 1.06 -12.33
N GLN A 96 -25.25 2.25 -12.82
CA GLN A 96 -25.42 3.44 -11.99
C GLN A 96 -26.65 3.36 -11.08
N GLN A 97 -27.66 2.58 -11.45
CA GLN A 97 -28.89 2.37 -10.67
C GLN A 97 -28.74 1.31 -9.58
N LEU A 98 -27.53 0.80 -9.33
CA LEU A 98 -27.31 -0.21 -8.29
C LEU A 98 -27.74 0.31 -6.90
N PRO A 99 -28.53 -0.46 -6.14
CA PRO A 99 -28.99 -0.05 -4.81
C PRO A 99 -27.84 0.25 -3.84
N SER A 100 -28.01 1.24 -2.97
CA SER A 100 -26.96 1.67 -2.04
C SER A 100 -26.52 0.59 -1.03
N TRP A 101 -27.37 -0.41 -0.75
CA TRP A 101 -26.97 -1.54 0.10
C TRP A 101 -25.91 -2.41 -0.59
N PHE A 102 -25.96 -2.54 -1.91
CA PHE A 102 -25.01 -3.34 -2.70
C PHE A 102 -23.66 -2.65 -2.80
N THR A 103 -23.64 -1.34 -3.07
CA THR A 103 -22.40 -0.54 -3.09
C THR A 103 -21.73 -0.51 -1.72
N ASN A 104 -22.49 -0.46 -0.62
CA ASN A 104 -21.95 -0.56 0.73
C ASN A 104 -21.35 -1.95 1.03
N LEU A 105 -21.99 -3.03 0.57
CA LEU A 105 -21.46 -4.39 0.68
C LEU A 105 -20.14 -4.53 -0.09
N TRP A 106 -20.08 -3.95 -1.29
CA TRP A 106 -18.88 -3.92 -2.11
C TRP A 106 -17.71 -3.21 -1.41
N ILE A 107 -17.95 -2.02 -0.84
CA ILE A 107 -16.94 -1.28 -0.06
C ILE A 107 -16.47 -2.11 1.14
N LEU A 108 -17.36 -2.83 1.81
CA LEU A 108 -17.02 -3.71 2.94
C LEU A 108 -16.13 -4.89 2.51
N VAL A 109 -16.41 -5.50 1.36
CA VAL A 109 -15.58 -6.58 0.80
C VAL A 109 -14.18 -6.06 0.50
N VAL A 110 -14.07 -4.94 -0.21
CA VAL A 110 -12.78 -4.30 -0.52
C VAL A 110 -12.03 -3.94 0.78
N ALA A 111 -12.71 -3.33 1.75
CA ALA A 111 -12.13 -2.99 3.05
C ALA A 111 -11.60 -4.22 3.80
N SER A 112 -12.35 -5.33 3.76
CA SER A 112 -11.95 -6.59 4.40
C SER A 112 -10.68 -7.19 3.77
N VAL A 113 -10.50 -7.01 2.46
CA VAL A 113 -9.31 -7.47 1.73
C VAL A 113 -8.07 -6.68 2.15
N TYR A 114 -8.18 -5.35 2.27
CA TYR A 114 -7.07 -4.49 2.70
C TYR A 114 -6.89 -4.44 4.23
N GLY A 115 -7.61 -5.28 5.00
CA GLY A 115 -7.49 -5.34 6.45
C GLY A 115 -8.02 -4.12 7.20
N ILE A 116 -8.74 -3.23 6.50
CA ILE A 116 -9.44 -2.10 7.12
C ILE A 116 -10.70 -2.68 7.77
N LYS A 117 -10.75 -2.66 9.10
CA LYS A 117 -11.93 -3.12 9.83
C LYS A 117 -13.11 -2.24 9.39
N GLY A 118 -14.18 -2.83 8.85
CA GLY A 118 -15.36 -2.07 8.40
C GLY A 118 -15.92 -1.12 9.48
N THR A 119 -15.70 -1.43 10.76
CA THR A 119 -16.03 -0.58 11.90
C THR A 119 -15.25 0.74 11.96
N GLN A 120 -14.10 0.87 11.31
CA GLN A 120 -13.33 2.11 11.20
C GLN A 120 -13.85 3.02 10.07
N ILE A 121 -14.35 2.43 8.98
CA ILE A 121 -14.93 3.17 7.83
C ILE A 121 -16.21 3.90 8.24
N PHE A 122 -17.05 3.26 9.06
CA PHE A 122 -18.33 3.84 9.51
C PHE A 122 -18.23 4.64 10.83
N LYS A 123 -17.07 4.70 11.50
CA LYS A 123 -16.90 5.43 12.77
C LYS A 123 -16.49 6.90 12.62
N GLY A 124 -16.12 7.37 11.42
CA GLY A 124 -15.66 8.74 11.18
C GLY A 124 -16.73 9.84 11.14
N LYS A 125 -17.92 9.64 11.72
CA LYS A 125 -19.00 10.65 11.81
C LYS A 125 -19.41 10.96 13.26
N LYS A 126 -18.44 11.08 14.17
CA LYS A 126 -18.64 11.71 15.48
C LYS A 126 -17.46 12.59 15.82
#